data_AF-A0A348ZJZ7-F1
#
_entry.id   AF-A0A348ZJZ7-F1
#
_cell.length_a   1.000
_cell.length_b   1.000
_cell.length_c   1.000
_cell.angle_alpha   90.00
_cell.angle_beta   90.00
_cell.angle_gamma   90.00
#
_symmetry.space_group_name_H-M   'P 1'
#
loop_
_entity.id
_entity.type
_entity.pdbx_description
1 polymer ?
#
loop_
_entity_poly.entity_id
_entity_poly.type
_entity_poly.pdbx_seq_one_letter_code
_entity_poly.pdbx_strand_id
1 'polypeptide(L)'
;MVKEKAAKIEGFSPVRLKELMHCILSHHGELEYGSPKVPSLVEAMALSMADNTDARMEMMKEGLEADLDEEGWTLKWNNALDRRIRKTSE
;
A
#
# COMPACT_ATOMS: atom_id res chain seq x y z
N MET A 1 10.20 15.71 11.18
CA MET A 1 8.83 15.44 10.67
C MET A 1 8.55 16.16 9.35
N VAL A 2 7.56 15.73 8.55
CA VAL A 2 7.27 16.30 7.20
C VAL A 2 7.07 17.81 7.24
N LYS A 3 6.36 18.34 8.24
CA LYS A 3 6.14 19.78 8.44
C LYS A 3 7.45 20.56 8.61
N GLU A 4 8.40 20.03 9.37
CA GLU A 4 9.72 20.67 9.56
C GLU A 4 10.54 20.71 8.27
N LYS A 5 10.42 19.67 7.43
CA LYS A 5 11.08 19.65 6.11
C LYS A 5 10.43 20.64 5.15
N ALA A 6 9.10 20.69 5.11
CA ALA A 6 8.37 21.65 4.28
C ALA A 6 8.69 23.11 4.66
N ALA A 7 8.86 23.40 5.96
CA ALA A 7 9.25 24.74 6.44
C ALA A 7 10.63 25.21 5.94
N LYS A 8 11.49 24.31 5.47
CA LYS A 8 12.81 24.64 4.89
C LYS A 8 12.74 24.94 3.39
N ILE A 9 11.58 24.78 2.76
CA ILE A 9 11.39 25.03 1.32
C ILE A 9 10.79 26.42 1.17
N GLU A 10 11.55 27.33 0.56
CA GLU A 10 11.10 28.71 0.30
C GLU A 10 9.84 28.71 -0.57
N GLY A 11 8.84 29.49 -0.17
CA GLY A 11 7.58 29.61 -0.92
C GLY A 11 6.66 28.38 -0.87
N PHE A 12 6.92 27.39 0.01
CA PHE A 12 6.07 26.20 0.08
C PHE A 12 4.65 26.55 0.54
N SER A 13 3.65 26.19 -0.26
CA SER A 13 2.25 26.53 0.01
C SER A 13 1.73 25.84 1.29
N PRO A 14 1.18 26.60 2.26
CA PRO A 14 0.53 26.01 3.43
C PRO A 14 -0.66 25.12 3.09
N VAL A 15 -1.34 25.39 1.97
CA VAL A 15 -2.47 24.56 1.48
C VAL A 15 -1.94 23.22 0.98
N ARG A 16 -0.90 23.23 0.14
CA ARG A 16 -0.25 21.99 -0.33
C ARG A 16 0.31 21.16 0.82
N LEU A 17 0.82 21.81 1.88
CA LEU A 17 1.27 21.08 3.06
C LEU A 17 0.12 20.33 3.73
N LYS A 18 -1.07 20.94 3.83
CA LYS A 18 -2.25 20.28 4.40
C LYS A 18 -2.73 19.13 3.53
N GLU A 19 -2.77 19.31 2.21
CA GLU A 19 -3.14 18.26 1.24
C GLU A 19 -2.16 17.07 1.31
N LEU A 20 -0.85 17.34 1.32
CA LEU A 20 0.17 16.31 1.49
C LEU A 20 0.02 15.57 2.83
N MET A 21 -0.22 16.30 3.91
CA MET A 21 -0.49 15.70 5.22
C MET A 21 -1.74 14.82 5.18
N HIS A 22 -2.80 15.22 4.46
CA HIS A 22 -3.98 14.39 4.26
C HIS A 22 -3.62 13.09 3.54
N CYS A 23 -2.90 13.16 2.41
CA CYS A 23 -2.44 11.97 1.69
C CYS A 23 -1.68 11.00 2.61
N ILE A 24 -0.74 11.51 3.41
CA ILE A 24 0.06 10.69 4.34
C ILE A 24 -0.83 10.10 5.44
N LEU A 25 -1.74 10.88 6.03
CA LEU A 25 -2.58 10.40 7.11
C LEU A 25 -3.66 9.43 6.65
N SER A 26 -4.08 9.50 5.39
CA SER A 26 -5.17 8.67 4.88
C SER A 26 -4.72 7.48 4.02
N HIS A 27 -3.42 7.29 3.78
CA HIS A 27 -2.94 6.32 2.78
C HIS A 27 -3.33 4.87 3.07
N HIS A 28 -3.61 4.49 4.31
CA HIS A 28 -4.12 3.15 4.62
C HIS A 28 -5.57 2.92 4.15
N GLY A 29 -6.23 3.94 3.59
CA GLY A 29 -7.52 3.81 2.90
C GLY A 29 -8.71 3.82 3.84
N GLU A 30 -8.86 2.76 4.63
CA GLU A 30 -10.02 2.57 5.50
C GLU A 30 -9.64 2.66 6.98
N LEU A 31 -10.63 3.00 7.81
CA LEU A 31 -10.43 3.08 9.27
C LEU A 31 -10.03 1.72 9.84
N GLU A 32 -10.56 0.63 9.27
CA GLU A 32 -10.27 -0.75 9.68
C GLU A 32 -8.82 -1.16 9.37
N TYR A 33 -8.20 -0.53 8.37
CA TYR A 33 -6.79 -0.74 8.01
C TYR A 33 -5.82 0.18 8.77
N GLY A 34 -6.30 0.80 9.86
CA GLY A 34 -5.47 1.67 10.71
C GLY A 34 -5.36 3.11 10.21
N SER A 35 -6.12 3.49 9.18
CA SER A 35 -6.15 4.86 8.71
C SER A 35 -6.90 5.77 9.70
N PRO A 36 -6.30 6.85 10.24
CA PRO A 36 -7.04 7.82 11.06
C PRO A 36 -8.09 8.61 10.27
N LYS A 37 -8.00 8.62 8.93
CA LYS A 37 -8.92 9.27 7.99
C LYS A 37 -9.02 8.52 6.67
N VAL A 38 -10.16 8.60 6.00
CA VAL A 38 -10.31 8.06 4.64
C VAL A 38 -9.75 9.02 3.58
N PRO A 39 -9.20 8.53 2.44
CA PRO A 39 -8.79 9.38 1.34
C PRO A 39 -9.95 10.23 0.83
N SER A 40 -9.70 11.53 0.66
CA SER A 40 -10.70 12.49 0.17
C SER A 40 -10.17 13.36 -0.98
N LEU A 41 -8.91 13.11 -1.37
CA LEU A 41 -8.26 13.71 -2.53
C LEU A 41 -7.95 12.60 -3.54
N VAL A 42 -7.90 12.95 -4.82
CA VAL A 42 -7.57 11.99 -5.89
C VAL A 42 -6.17 11.42 -5.67
N GLU A 43 -5.21 12.26 -5.29
CA GLU A 43 -3.84 11.87 -4.98
C GLU A 43 -3.77 10.96 -3.75
N ALA A 44 -4.59 11.22 -2.73
CA ALA A 44 -4.65 10.38 -1.54
C ALA A 44 -5.23 9.00 -1.85
N MET A 45 -6.25 8.93 -2.72
CA MET A 45 -6.84 7.68 -3.17
C MET A 45 -5.83 6.89 -4.03
N ALA A 46 -5.18 7.55 -4.98
CA ALA A 46 -4.15 6.93 -5.81
C ALA A 46 -2.99 6.39 -4.95
N LEU A 47 -2.54 7.15 -3.95
CA LEU A 47 -1.51 6.72 -3.01
C LEU A 47 -1.95 5.49 -2.22
N SER A 48 -3.19 5.48 -1.72
CA SER A 48 -3.73 4.34 -0.96
C SER A 48 -3.81 3.07 -1.80
N MET A 49 -4.27 3.18 -3.05
CA MET A 49 -4.30 2.06 -3.98
C MET A 49 -2.90 1.54 -4.31
N ALA A 50 -1.93 2.45 -4.49
CA ALA A 50 -0.55 2.08 -4.76
C ALA A 50 0.08 1.33 -3.57
N ASP A 51 -0.11 1.83 -2.35
CA ASP A 51 0.37 1.20 -1.12
C ASP A 51 -0.24 -0.20 -0.92
N ASN A 52 -1.56 -0.33 -1.08
CA ASN A 52 -2.22 -1.63 -0.99
C ASN A 52 -1.74 -2.60 -2.09
N THR A 53 -1.53 -2.10 -3.31
CA THR A 53 -1.02 -2.90 -4.41
C THR A 53 0.39 -3.41 -4.09
N ASP A 54 1.28 -2.54 -3.62
CA ASP A 54 2.66 -2.91 -3.26
C ASP A 54 2.68 -4.00 -2.18
N ALA A 55 1.91 -3.82 -1.09
CA ALA A 55 1.79 -4.81 -0.03
C ALA A 55 1.27 -6.17 -0.53
N ARG A 56 0.25 -6.17 -1.40
CA ARG A 56 -0.30 -7.40 -1.99
C ARG A 56 0.67 -8.06 -2.96
N MET A 57 1.42 -7.28 -3.73
CA MET A 57 2.44 -7.80 -4.63
C MET A 57 3.61 -8.41 -3.85
N GLU A 58 3.99 -7.83 -2.72
CA GLU A 58 5.03 -8.40 -1.86
C GLU A 58 4.57 -9.74 -1.25
N MET A 59 3.34 -9.81 -0.73
CA MET A 59 2.75 -11.08 -0.28
C MET A 59 2.67 -12.14 -1.38
N MET A 60 2.46 -11.74 -2.64
CA MET A 60 2.51 -12.65 -3.79
C MET A 60 3.92 -13.17 -4.02
N LYS A 61 4.94 -12.31 -3.96
CA LYS A 61 6.36 -12.70 -4.14
C LYS A 61 6.81 -13.66 -3.05
N GLU A 62 6.59 -13.31 -1.78
CA GLU A 62 6.93 -14.18 -0.64
C GLU A 62 6.24 -15.55 -0.77
N GLY A 63 4.97 -15.56 -1.19
CA GLY A 63 4.25 -16.81 -1.45
C GLY A 63 4.88 -17.65 -2.56
N LEU A 64 5.40 -17.03 -3.62
CA LEU A 64 6.07 -17.74 -4.73
C LEU A 64 7.45 -18.29 -4.35
N GLU A 65 8.07 -17.78 -3.29
CA GLU A 65 9.32 -18.32 -2.73
C GLU A 65 9.09 -19.51 -1.78
N ALA A 66 7.84 -19.79 -1.41
CA ALA A 66 7.48 -20.92 -0.56
C ALA A 66 7.50 -22.26 -1.31
N ASP A 67 7.35 -23.37 -0.57
CA ASP A 67 7.24 -24.70 -1.15
C ASP A 67 6.02 -24.82 -2.09
N LEU A 68 6.29 -25.27 -3.31
CA LEU A 68 5.29 -25.46 -4.37
C LEU A 68 5.05 -26.95 -4.66
N ASP A 69 3.85 -27.29 -5.10
CA ASP A 69 3.56 -28.60 -5.69
C ASP A 69 4.06 -28.73 -7.13
N GLU A 70 3.90 -29.92 -7.72
CA GLU A 70 4.31 -30.23 -9.09
C GLU A 70 3.60 -29.35 -10.15
N GLU A 71 2.43 -28.79 -9.82
CA GLU A 71 1.65 -27.90 -10.68
C GLU A 71 1.99 -26.41 -10.49
N GLY A 72 2.94 -26.10 -9.59
CA GLY A 72 3.44 -24.77 -9.28
C GLY A 72 2.56 -23.96 -8.34
N TRP A 73 1.62 -24.59 -7.62
CA TRP A 73 0.83 -23.94 -6.58
C TRP A 73 1.53 -23.98 -5.23
N THR A 74 1.32 -22.94 -4.42
CA THR A 74 1.71 -22.98 -3.01
C THR A 74 1.00 -24.10 -2.28
N LEU A 75 1.76 -24.87 -1.50
CA LEU A 75 1.20 -25.95 -0.67
C LEU A 75 0.21 -25.42 0.39
N LYS A 76 0.39 -24.17 0.83
CA LYS A 76 -0.41 -23.52 1.87
C LYS A 76 -1.29 -22.41 1.30
N TRP A 77 -2.40 -22.14 2.00
CA TRP A 77 -3.26 -20.98 1.77
C TRP A 77 -2.62 -19.70 2.30
N ASN A 78 -2.64 -18.63 1.51
CA ASN A 78 -2.29 -17.29 1.99
C ASN A 78 -3.55 -16.62 2.54
N ASN A 79 -3.63 -16.50 3.88
CA ASN A 79 -4.79 -15.91 4.56
C ASN A 79 -4.96 -14.41 4.22
N ALA A 80 -3.86 -13.67 4.03
CA ALA A 80 -3.93 -12.24 3.79
C ALA A 80 -4.42 -11.89 2.37
N LEU A 81 -4.13 -12.74 1.39
CA LEU A 81 -4.64 -12.60 0.01
C LEU A 81 -5.88 -13.44 -0.28
N ASP A 82 -6.30 -14.24 0.70
CA ASP A 82 -7.41 -15.20 0.65
C ASP A 82 -7.37 -16.07 -0.61
N ARG A 83 -6.21 -16.70 -0.87
CA ARG A 83 -5.98 -17.59 -2.02
C ARG A 83 -4.77 -18.48 -1.84
N ARG A 84 -4.70 -19.53 -2.65
CA ARG A 84 -3.41 -20.13 -3.03
C ARG A 84 -2.77 -19.31 -4.14
N ILE A 85 -1.45 -19.26 -4.14
CA ILE A 85 -0.66 -18.54 -5.13
C ILE A 85 -0.09 -19.57 -6.09
N ARG A 86 0.04 -19.24 -7.38
CA ARG A 86 0.60 -20.13 -8.38
C ARG A 86 1.62 -19.38 -9.21
N LYS A 87 2.73 -20.03 -9.54
CA LYS A 87 3.66 -19.52 -10.54
C LYS A 87 3.01 -19.53 -11.93
N THR A 88 3.30 -18.52 -12.73
CA THR A 88 2.89 -18.49 -14.14
C THR A 88 3.51 -19.67 -14.88
N SER A 89 2.76 -20.30 -15.78
CA SER A 89 3.33 -21.28 -16.72
C SER A 89 4.40 -20.63 -17.58
N GLU A 90 5.46 -21.38 -17.91
CA GLU A 90 6.38 -20.99 -18.98
C GLU A 90 5.69 -21.00 -20.35
#